data_AF-A0A1H3IIK0-F1
#
_entry.id   AF-A0A1H3IIK0-F1
#
_cell.length_a   1.000
_cell.length_b   1.000
_cell.length_c   1.000
_cell.angle_alpha   90.00
_cell.angle_beta   90.00
_cell.angle_gamma   90.00
#
_symmetry.space_group_name_H-M   'P 1'
#
loop_
_entity.id
_entity.type
_entity.pdbx_description
1 polymer ?
#
loop_
_entity_poly.entity_id
_entity_poly.type
_entity_poly.pdbx_seq_one_letter_code
_entity_poly.pdbx_strand_id
1 'polypeptide(L)' 'ISSKTPRQVNTRAKAAMMVAVARHIACVPASRQYYDKKRAEGKKHNQAIRALGRHLVRVIWSMTKQGRKYETR' A
#
# COMPACT_ATOMS: atom_id res chain seq x y z
N ILE A 1 -25.29 0.84 -1.80
CA ILE A 1 -25.38 0.14 -0.50
C ILE A 1 -24.01 0.20 0.17
N SER A 2 -23.88 0.94 1.28
CA SER A 2 -22.61 1.02 2.01
C SER A 2 -22.41 -0.24 2.85
N SER A 3 -21.35 -1.00 2.59
CA SER A 3 -21.01 -2.19 3.38
C SER A 3 -20.66 -1.79 4.83
N LYS A 4 -21.14 -2.53 5.83
CA LYS A 4 -20.81 -2.30 7.24
C LYS A 4 -19.29 -2.32 7.48
N THR A 5 -18.80 -1.41 8.30
CA THR A 5 -17.37 -1.37 8.68
C THR A 5 -17.02 -2.64 9.47
N PRO A 6 -15.97 -3.39 9.06
CA PRO A 6 -15.51 -4.55 9.82
C PRO A 6 -15.07 -4.14 11.22
N ARG A 7 -15.49 -4.89 12.26
CA ARG A 7 -15.11 -4.64 13.66
C ARG A 7 -13.78 -5.30 14.05
N GLN A 8 -13.37 -6.33 13.32
CA GLN A 8 -12.10 -7.06 13.56
C GLN A 8 -10.95 -6.45 12.74
N VAL A 9 -10.66 -5.17 12.96
CA VAL A 9 -9.52 -4.50 12.34
C VAL A 9 -8.67 -3.81 13.38
N ASN A 10 -7.34 -3.97 13.30
CA ASN A 10 -6.43 -3.15 14.07
C ASN A 10 -6.40 -1.73 13.48
N THR A 11 -7.18 -0.84 14.08
CA THR A 11 -7.38 0.54 13.61
C THR A 11 -6.08 1.36 13.68
N ARG A 12 -5.27 1.16 14.72
CA ARG A 12 -3.96 1.82 14.90
C ARG A 12 -2.99 1.43 13.80
N ALA A 13 -2.85 0.13 13.53
CA ALA A 13 -1.98 -0.36 12.47
C ALA A 13 -2.43 0.13 11.09
N LYS A 14 -3.75 0.15 10.83
CA LYS A 14 -4.30 0.72 9.60
C LYS A 14 -3.96 2.21 9.44
N ALA A 15 -4.12 3.01 10.49
CA ALA A 15 -3.80 4.44 10.45
C ALA A 15 -2.30 4.66 10.20
N ALA A 16 -1.44 3.95 10.92
CA ALA A 16 0.02 3.99 10.72
C ALA A 16 0.40 3.65 9.28
N MET A 17 -0.18 2.57 8.72
CA MET A 17 0.06 2.18 7.33
C MET A 17 -0.38 3.26 6.33
N MET A 18 -1.54 3.90 6.55
CA MET A 18 -2.00 4.98 5.66
C MET A 18 -1.01 6.15 5.62
N VAL A 19 -0.51 6.58 6.78
CA VAL A 19 0.46 7.69 6.89
C VAL A 19 1.80 7.30 6.28
N ALA A 20 2.34 6.13 6.64
CA ALA A 20 3.63 5.66 6.15
C ALA A 20 3.64 5.54 4.61
N VAL A 21 2.61 4.94 4.02
CA VAL A 21 2.51 4.78 2.56
C VAL A 21 2.32 6.12 1.86
N ALA A 22 1.53 7.04 2.43
CA ALA A 22 1.37 8.38 1.88
C ALA A 22 2.71 9.12 1.79
N ARG A 23 3.54 9.05 2.84
CA ARG A 23 4.89 9.64 2.82
C ARG A 23 5.80 8.91 1.83
N HIS A 24 5.72 7.58 1.77
CA HIS A 24 6.54 6.77 0.86
C HIS A 24 6.31 7.12 -0.62
N ILE A 25 5.06 7.46 -1.00
CA ILE A 25 4.73 7.93 -2.37
C ILE A 25 5.58 9.14 -2.77
N ALA A 26 5.85 10.07 -1.85
CA ALA A 26 6.64 11.26 -2.15
C ALA A 26 8.14 10.97 -2.26
N CYS A 27 8.62 9.91 -1.62
CA CYS A 27 10.06 9.60 -1.54
C CYS A 27 10.53 8.58 -2.60
N VAL A 28 9.65 7.73 -3.11
CA VAL A 28 10.03 6.61 -3.98
C VAL A 28 9.30 6.66 -5.33
N PRO A 29 10.00 6.89 -6.45
CA PRO A 29 9.38 7.00 -7.78
C PRO A 29 8.54 5.79 -8.18
N ALA A 30 9.01 4.56 -7.93
CA ALA A 30 8.25 3.35 -8.25
C ALA A 30 6.92 3.27 -7.47
N SER A 31 6.89 3.77 -6.23
CA SER A 31 5.66 3.85 -5.44
C SER A 31 4.71 4.92 -5.97
N ARG A 32 5.24 6.07 -6.41
CA ARG A 32 4.46 7.12 -7.07
C ARG A 32 3.82 6.59 -8.36
N GLN A 33 4.58 5.91 -9.20
CA GLN A 33 4.08 5.33 -10.45
C GLN A 33 2.96 4.31 -10.18
N TYR A 34 3.14 3.41 -9.20
CA TYR A 34 2.09 2.45 -8.83
C TYR A 34 0.84 3.18 -8.31
N TYR A 35 0.99 4.19 -7.46
CA TYR A 35 -0.12 4.99 -6.95
C TYR A 35 -0.88 5.69 -8.08
N ASP A 36 -0.16 6.35 -9.00
CA ASP A 36 -0.75 7.08 -10.13
C ASP A 36 -1.48 6.12 -11.08
N LYS A 37 -0.91 4.94 -11.36
CA LYS A 37 -1.60 3.87 -12.07
C LYS A 37 -2.93 3.51 -11.40
N LYS A 38 -2.95 3.37 -10.07
CA LYS A 38 -4.18 3.09 -9.33
C LYS A 38 -5.19 4.24 -9.37
N ARG A 39 -4.72 5.50 -9.41
CA ARG A 39 -5.58 6.68 -9.62
C ARG A 39 -6.17 6.70 -11.03
N ALA A 40 -5.39 6.38 -12.05
CA ALA A 40 -5.84 6.26 -13.44
C ALA A 40 -6.86 5.13 -13.64
N GLU A 41 -6.75 4.03 -12.88
CA GLU A 41 -7.77 2.97 -12.78
C GLU A 41 -9.09 3.44 -12.09
N GLY A 42 -9.25 4.73 -11.78
CA GLY A 42 -10.47 5.29 -11.17
C GLY A 42 -10.57 5.16 -9.65
N LYS A 43 -9.54 4.63 -8.97
CA LYS A 43 -9.59 4.45 -7.50
C LYS A 43 -9.43 5.78 -6.80
N LYS A 44 -10.24 6.04 -5.77
CA LYS A 44 -10.09 7.21 -4.88
C LYS A 44 -8.73 7.21 -4.19
N HIS A 45 -8.24 8.38 -3.76
CA HIS A 45 -6.94 8.56 -3.09
C HIS A 45 -6.67 7.50 -2.01
N ASN A 46 -7.58 7.35 -1.03
CA ASN A 46 -7.42 6.37 0.04
C ASN A 46 -7.45 4.91 -0.44
N GLN A 47 -8.17 4.61 -1.52
CA GLN A 47 -8.19 3.27 -2.12
C GLN A 47 -6.86 2.97 -2.81
N ALA A 48 -6.28 3.96 -3.50
CA ALA A 48 -4.97 3.86 -4.13
C ALA A 48 -3.85 3.69 -3.09
N ILE A 49 -3.87 4.46 -1.99
CA ILE A 49 -2.93 4.28 -0.87
C ILE A 49 -3.02 2.86 -0.30
N ARG A 50 -4.24 2.38 -0.01
CA ARG A 50 -4.41 1.01 0.51
C ARG A 50 -3.94 -0.06 -0.48
N ALA A 51 -4.12 0.15 -1.78
CA ALA A 51 -3.65 -0.75 -2.80
C ALA A 51 -2.11 -0.79 -2.87
N LEU A 52 -1.45 0.36 -2.71
CA LEU A 52 0.01 0.45 -2.62
C LEU A 52 0.51 -0.21 -1.33
N GLY A 53 -0.09 0.07 -0.17
CA GLY A 53 0.30 -0.56 1.10
C GLY A 53 0.24 -2.09 1.03
N ARG A 54 -0.83 -2.65 0.44
CA ARG A 54 -0.92 -4.11 0.19
C ARG A 54 0.17 -4.63 -0.74
N HIS A 55 0.56 -3.85 -1.75
CA HIS A 55 1.63 -4.22 -2.66
C HIS A 55 2.99 -4.27 -1.93
N LEU A 56 3.31 -3.26 -1.13
CA LEU A 56 4.54 -3.21 -0.33
C LEU A 56 4.64 -4.38 0.65
N VAL A 57 3.54 -4.69 1.36
CA VAL A 57 3.50 -5.84 2.28
C VAL A 57 3.78 -7.16 1.54
N ARG A 58 3.24 -7.33 0.31
CA ARG A 58 3.53 -8.52 -0.50
C ARG A 58 5.00 -8.60 -0.93
N VAL A 59 5.61 -7.47 -1.28
CA VAL A 59 7.05 -7.41 -1.62
C VAL A 59 7.90 -7.81 -0.42
N ILE A 60 7.65 -7.21 0.75
CA ILE A 60 8.36 -7.53 1.99
C ILE A 60 8.19 -9.02 2.32
N TRP A 61 6.96 -9.52 2.27
CA TRP A 61 6.69 -10.94 2.51
C TRP A 61 7.44 -11.86 1.53
N SER A 62 7.49 -11.50 0.24
CA SER A 62 8.24 -12.26 -0.76
C SER A 62 9.75 -12.23 -0.50
N MET A 63 10.29 -11.10 -0.05
CA MET A 63 11.70 -10.96 0.32
C MET A 63 12.04 -11.85 1.51
N THR A 64 11.26 -11.77 2.58
CA THR A 64 11.45 -12.59 3.79
C THR A 64 11.30 -14.07 3.49
N LYS A 65 10.29 -14.46 2.70
CA LYS A 65 10.05 -15.86 2.33
C LYS A 65 11.19 -16.47 1.50
N GLN A 66 11.82 -15.68 0.65
CA GLN A 66 12.91 -16.13 -0.24
C GLN A 66 14.30 -15.88 0.36
N GLY A 67 14.40 -15.30 1.57
CA GLY A 67 15.67 -14.96 2.19
C GLY A 67 16.52 -13.99 1.38
N ARG A 68 15.89 -13.15 0.54
CA ARG A 68 16.61 -12.26 -0.41
C ARG A 68 16.39 -10.79 -0.10
N LYS A 69 17.33 -9.98 -0.55
CA LYS A 69 17.24 -8.51 -0.48
C LYS A 69 16.31 -7.97 -1.58
N TYR A 70 15.93 -6.70 -1.43
CA TYR A 70 15.18 -6.00 -2.47
C TYR A 70 16.08 -5.79 -3.69
N GLU A 71 15.51 -5.97 -4.87
CA GLU A 71 16.19 -5.80 -6.16
C GLU A 71 15.27 -4.97 -7.04
N THR A 72 15.80 -3.91 -7.64
CA THR A 72 15.10 -3.17 -8.69
C THR A 72 15.16 -4.02 -9.95
N ARG A 73 14.00 -4.42 -10.47
CA ARG A 73 13.87 -5.19 -11.71
C ARG A 73 13.16 -4.36 -12.77
#